data_AF-A0A922W2I2-F1
#
_entry.id   AF-A0A922W2I2-F1
#
_cell.length_a   1.000
_cell.length_b   1.000
_cell.length_c   1.000
_cell.angle_alpha   90.00
_cell.angle_beta   90.00
_cell.angle_gamma   90.00
#
_symmetry.space_group_name_H-M   'P 1'
#
loop_
_entity.id
_entity.type
_entity.pdbx_description
1 polymer ?
#
loop_
_entity_poly.entity_id
_entity_poly.type
_entity_poly.pdbx_seq_one_letter_code
_entity_poly.pdbx_strand_id
1 'polypeptide(L)'
;MPLQPAALRRCASCQRWSGARAPGGEPLSVSIESEQATGLCIDGPWNGSERRARSACGKWTLWLRLERGAATQGAAPTAGGATPGRGG
;
A
#
# COMPACT_ATOMS: atom_id res chain seq x y z
N MET A 1 -9.57 -12.86 -3.26
CA MET A 1 -8.62 -12.11 -2.41
C MET A 1 -8.71 -10.63 -2.76
N PRO A 2 -9.13 -9.74 -1.84
CA PRO A 2 -9.15 -8.31 -2.08
C PRO A 2 -7.74 -7.76 -2.31
N LEU A 3 -7.59 -6.94 -3.34
CA LEU A 3 -6.37 -6.17 -3.62
C LEU A 3 -6.50 -4.77 -3.01
N GLN A 4 -5.47 -4.31 -2.33
CA GLN A 4 -5.39 -3.03 -1.64
C GLN A 4 -4.16 -2.26 -2.15
N PRO A 5 -4.36 -1.16 -2.88
CA PRO A 5 -3.24 -0.34 -3.36
C PRO A 5 -2.57 0.41 -2.21
N ALA A 6 -1.24 0.44 -2.19
CA ALA A 6 -0.45 1.13 -1.18
C ALA A 6 -0.65 2.66 -1.22
N ALA A 7 -1.10 3.21 -2.36
CA ALA A 7 -1.49 4.61 -2.49
C ALA A 7 -2.56 5.04 -1.47
N LEU A 8 -3.41 4.10 -0.99
CA LEU A 8 -4.41 4.36 0.04
C LEU A 8 -3.84 4.43 1.47
N ARG A 9 -2.54 4.15 1.64
CA ARG A 9 -1.80 4.25 2.91
C ARG A 9 -2.46 3.48 4.07
N ARG A 10 -2.97 2.28 3.78
CA ARG A 10 -3.68 1.41 4.73
C ARG A 10 -2.73 0.49 5.49
N CYS A 11 -3.17 -0.01 6.65
CA CYS A 11 -2.42 -0.98 7.46
C CYS A 11 -1.97 -2.21 6.64
N ALA A 12 -2.81 -2.71 5.73
CA ALA A 12 -2.47 -3.84 4.84
C ALA A 12 -1.16 -3.60 4.09
N SER A 13 -0.98 -2.41 3.51
CA SER A 13 0.24 -1.99 2.77
C SER A 13 1.37 -1.48 3.65
N CYS A 14 1.18 -1.42 4.98
CA CYS A 14 2.15 -0.87 5.92
C CYS A 14 3.14 -1.92 6.37
N GLN A 15 4.44 -1.63 6.35
CA GLN A 15 5.47 -2.56 6.85
C GLN A 15 5.20 -3.04 8.30
N ARG A 16 4.59 -2.18 9.12
CA ARG A 16 4.44 -2.32 10.58
C ARG A 16 3.14 -3.02 11.00
N TRP A 17 2.46 -3.68 10.07
CA TRP A 17 1.27 -4.50 10.35
C TRP A 17 1.62 -5.97 10.16
N SER A 18 1.21 -6.84 11.08
CA SER A 18 1.61 -8.27 11.10
C SER A 18 0.53 -9.23 10.61
N GLY A 19 -0.61 -8.73 10.13
CA GLY A 19 -1.71 -9.59 9.68
C GLY A 19 -1.43 -10.32 8.36
N ALA A 20 -2.34 -11.23 8.01
CA ALA A 20 -2.24 -12.03 6.79
C ALA A 20 -2.36 -11.16 5.53
N ARG A 21 -1.26 -11.07 4.78
CA ARG A 21 -1.17 -10.37 3.48
C ARG A 21 -0.09 -10.98 2.60
N ALA A 22 -0.26 -10.82 1.31
CA ALA A 22 0.70 -11.14 0.27
C ALA A 22 0.92 -9.92 -0.64
N PRO A 23 2.08 -9.79 -1.30
CA PRO A 23 2.20 -8.88 -2.43
C PRO A 23 1.17 -9.26 -3.51
N GLY A 24 0.46 -8.27 -4.03
CA GLY A 24 -0.48 -8.43 -5.14
C GLY A 24 0.25 -8.56 -6.48
N GLY A 25 -0.49 -8.89 -7.54
CA GLY A 25 0.06 -8.96 -8.91
C GLY A 25 0.41 -7.59 -9.50
N GLU A 26 -0.16 -6.52 -8.95
CA GLU A 26 0.08 -5.14 -9.35
C GLU A 26 1.20 -4.50 -8.53
N PRO A 27 1.95 -3.53 -9.11
CA PRO A 27 2.97 -2.80 -8.39
C PRO A 27 2.35 -2.06 -7.21
N LEU A 28 3.09 -2.01 -6.09
CA LEU A 28 2.64 -1.32 -4.88
C LEU A 28 1.26 -1.76 -4.39
N SER A 29 0.85 -3.01 -4.65
CA SER A 29 -0.46 -3.51 -4.26
C SER A 29 -0.34 -4.72 -3.34
N VAL A 30 -1.20 -4.81 -2.33
CA VAL A 30 -1.25 -5.92 -1.38
C VAL A 30 -2.51 -6.75 -1.62
N SER A 31 -2.36 -8.06 -1.74
CA SER A 31 -3.46 -9.01 -1.61
C SER A 31 -3.66 -9.36 -0.15
N ILE A 32 -4.88 -9.19 0.35
CA ILE A 32 -5.30 -9.69 1.65
C ILE A 32 -6.26 -10.87 1.45
N GLU A 33 -6.40 -11.72 2.47
CA GLU A 33 -7.35 -12.84 2.41
C GLU A 33 -8.80 -12.33 2.35
N SER A 34 -9.13 -11.39 3.25
CA SER A 34 -10.44 -10.75 3.36
C SER A 34 -10.31 -9.31 3.84
N GLU A 35 -11.29 -8.45 3.53
CA GLU A 35 -11.34 -7.05 3.99
C GLU A 35 -11.47 -6.92 5.51
N GLN A 36 -11.89 -8.00 6.14
CA GLN A 36 -12.04 -8.15 7.59
C GLN A 36 -10.74 -8.66 8.24
N ALA A 37 -9.71 -8.98 7.45
CA ALA A 37 -8.43 -9.43 7.99
C ALA A 37 -7.90 -8.43 9.02
N THR A 38 -7.62 -8.93 10.21
CA THR A 38 -7.01 -8.16 11.29
C THR A 38 -5.55 -8.57 11.45
N GLY A 39 -4.80 -7.69 12.07
CA GLY A 39 -3.39 -7.92 12.38
C GLY A 39 -2.93 -6.92 13.42
N LEU A 40 -1.88 -7.29 14.16
CA LEU A 40 -1.32 -6.41 15.17
C LEU A 40 -0.48 -5.33 14.51
N CYS A 41 -0.58 -4.11 15.02
CA CYS A 41 0.37 -3.07 14.69
C CYS A 41 1.61 -3.28 15.57
N ILE A 42 2.73 -3.62 14.96
CA ILE A 42 3.99 -3.92 15.66
C ILE A 42 4.82 -2.66 15.95
N ASP A 43 4.45 -1.51 15.36
CA ASP A 43 5.20 -0.27 15.56
C ASP A 43 4.38 1.00 15.24
N GLY A 44 4.51 2.05 16.06
CA GLY A 44 3.78 3.33 15.93
C GLY A 44 2.86 3.67 17.11
N PRO A 45 1.92 4.63 16.95
CA PRO A 45 1.04 5.07 18.03
C PRO A 45 0.04 4.00 18.49
N TRP A 46 -0.08 2.92 17.73
CA TRP A 46 -0.99 1.80 17.99
C TRP A 46 -0.22 0.49 18.25
N ASN A 47 1.05 0.57 18.68
CA ASN A 47 1.87 -0.61 18.97
C ASN A 47 1.13 -1.58 19.92
N GLY A 48 1.02 -2.85 19.53
CA GLY A 48 0.30 -3.89 20.26
C GLY A 48 -1.22 -3.90 20.06
N SER A 49 -1.78 -2.96 19.30
CA SER A 49 -3.22 -2.91 19.02
C SER A 49 -3.58 -3.71 17.76
N GLU A 50 -4.69 -4.45 17.84
CA GLU A 50 -5.26 -5.13 16.68
C GLU A 50 -5.96 -4.14 15.74
N ARG A 51 -5.65 -4.20 14.44
CA ARG A 51 -6.18 -3.30 13.41
C ARG A 51 -6.55 -4.08 12.17
N ARG A 52 -7.64 -3.67 11.54
CA ARG A 52 -8.07 -4.22 10.24
C ARG A 52 -7.13 -3.78 9.11
N ALA A 53 -6.99 -4.62 8.09
CA ALA A 53 -6.25 -4.37 6.86
C ALA A 53 -6.57 -3.01 6.23
N ARG A 54 -7.86 -2.62 6.19
CA ARG A 54 -8.33 -1.33 5.65
C ARG A 54 -8.21 -0.14 6.59
N SER A 55 -7.74 -0.33 7.82
CA SER A 55 -7.60 0.77 8.77
C SER A 55 -6.53 1.76 8.30
N ALA A 56 -6.71 3.03 8.62
CA ALA A 56 -5.64 4.01 8.49
C ALA A 56 -4.53 3.69 9.50
N CYS A 57 -3.27 3.74 9.05
CA CYS A 57 -2.12 3.63 9.91
C CYS A 57 -1.64 5.04 10.26
N GLY A 58 -1.56 5.37 11.56
CA GLY A 58 -1.16 6.72 12.01
C GLY A 58 0.30 7.07 11.67
N LYS A 59 1.14 6.06 11.42
CA LYS A 59 2.53 6.23 10.97
C LYS A 59 2.81 5.17 9.91
N TRP A 60 2.18 5.36 8.75
CA TRP A 60 2.27 4.47 7.61
C TRP A 60 3.67 4.50 6.99
N THR A 61 4.24 3.33 6.78
CA THR A 61 5.52 3.12 6.09
C THR A 61 5.30 2.06 5.02
N LEU A 62 5.75 2.31 3.80
CA LEU A 62 5.56 1.38 2.70
C LEU A 62 6.19 0.02 3.03
N TRP A 63 5.47 -1.06 2.74
CA TRP A 63 6.00 -2.40 2.95
C TRP A 63 7.11 -2.69 1.94
N LEU A 64 8.34 -2.87 2.42
CA LEU A 64 9.54 -3.16 1.60
C LEU A 64 9.38 -4.31 0.58
N ARG A 65 8.51 -5.29 0.85
CA ARG A 65 8.16 -6.36 -0.13
C ARG A 65 7.51 -5.79 -1.39
N LEU A 66 6.68 -4.76 -1.24
CA LEU A 66 6.02 -4.06 -2.35
C LEU A 66 6.99 -3.15 -3.09
N GLU A 67 7.92 -2.50 -2.38
CA GLU A 67 8.98 -1.70 -3.02
C GLU A 67 9.83 -2.56 -3.94
N ARG A 68 10.18 -3.78 -3.51
CA ARG A 68 10.93 -4.72 -4.35
C ARG A 68 10.15 -5.19 -5.57
N GLY A 69 8.84 -5.41 -5.44
CA GLY A 69 7.98 -5.75 -6.58
C GLY A 69 7.81 -4.59 -7.56
N ALA A 70 7.64 -3.38 -7.03
CA ALA A 70 7.52 -2.15 -7.83
C ALA A 70 8.83 -1.79 -8.54
N ALA A 71 9.97 -1.98 -7.89
CA ALA A 71 11.29 -1.73 -8.48
C ALA A 71 11.54 -2.65 -9.70
N THR A 72 11.11 -3.90 -9.66
CA THR A 72 11.17 -4.82 -10.81
C THR A 72 10.24 -4.40 -11.95
N GLN A 73 9.16 -3.67 -11.65
CA GLN A 73 8.18 -3.19 -12.63
C GLN A 73 8.41 -1.73 -13.04
N GLY A 74 9.50 -1.11 -12.55
CA GLY A 74 9.79 0.32 -12.64
C GLY A 74 11.01 0.65 -13.50
N ALA A 75 11.08 0.10 -14.72
CA ALA A 75 11.76 0.75 -15.82
C ALA A 75 10.75 1.01 -16.95
N ALA A 76 9.93 2.04 -16.77
CA ALA A 76 9.31 2.82 -17.84
C ALA A 76 8.88 4.20 -17.31
N PRO A 77 9.65 5.27 -17.58
CA PRO A 77 9.20 6.63 -17.42
C PRO A 77 8.68 7.18 -18.77
N THR A 78 7.42 7.61 -18.82
CA THR A 78 6.91 8.67 -19.70
C THR A 78 5.51 9.03 -19.21
N ALA A 79 5.24 10.18 -18.58
CA ALA A 79 5.34 11.58 -19.04
C ALA A 79 4.32 11.93 -20.13
N GLY A 80 3.57 13.03 -19.90
CA GLY A 80 3.13 13.94 -20.97
C GLY A 80 1.63 13.97 -21.25
N GLY A 81 0.99 15.07 -20.85
CA GLY A 81 -0.37 15.43 -21.29
C GLY A 81 -0.89 16.75 -20.73
N ALA A 82 -0.02 17.74 -20.47
CA ALA A 82 -0.45 19.12 -20.25
C ALA A 82 -0.41 19.86 -21.59
N THR A 83 -1.59 20.20 -22.11
CA THR A 83 -1.73 21.19 -23.19
C THR A 83 -2.20 22.49 -22.55
N PRO A 84 -1.43 23.60 -22.58
CA PRO A 84 -1.99 24.91 -22.27
C PRO A 84 -2.83 25.37 -23.46
N GLY A 85 -4.12 25.61 -23.22
CA GLY A 85 -5.05 26.19 -24.18
C GLY A 85 -4.76 27.67 -24.42
N ARG A 86 -4.48 28.00 -25.68
CA ARG A 86 -4.25 29.31 -26.30
C ARG A 86 -5.52 30.19 -26.29
N GLY A 87 -5.37 31.51 -26.08
CA GLY A 87 -6.39 32.51 -26.41
C GLY A 87 -5.98 33.96 -26.09
N GLY A 88 -5.81 34.79 -27.13
CA GLY A 88 -5.55 36.23 -27.05
C GLY A 88 -4.71 36.71 -28.21
#